data_AF-A0A812ZVN2-F1
#
_entry.id   AF-A0A812ZVN2-F1
#
_cell.length_a   1.000
_cell.length_b   1.000
_cell.length_c   1.000
_cell.angle_alpha   90.00
_cell.angle_beta   90.00
_cell.angle_gamma   90.00
#
_symmetry.space_group_name_H-M   'P 1'
#
loop_
_entity.id
_entity.type
_entity.pdbx_description
1 polymer ?
#
loop_
_entity_poly.entity_id
_entity_poly.type
_entity_poly.pdbx_seq_one_letter_code
_entity_poly.pdbx_strand_id
1 'polypeptide(L)'
;MQQRLALTFFVCAAAKWPLRGQPKHVDAVPASFDCEMRKLAYEYGKKLIPRMGAFESLYYALDLDSADCHVASTGKPFAGPGAKLPTKAVFVAVDGRDDGDGTEGQPLKSLQVAADAAAQRGAALVLRAGTHFLDKTLHLSPLHSGLVMMAYPGERVEISGGQKVQVSWKPYNVSGANIWVTDAAGWEEMPALHINGARATRARYPNMPHGIESSCGYGCMIDGGKGKWTPPDFQKYGNVSFYTDKTSQHYRNTTHDWFNEYMIGVGGLCSVYDPPVSYWCSENPSGGGAFAFRTPSGLSFEFPNGPYKHAEDARLFVWRPNRWANWMFDVAKYEATTQNFTFGRGGNQGARGENTGGDFFIENVMEELDYPGEFFFDKHAEKLYLYYNGTGAPPADASYVVPRVQVLVNLTGTQWNPVKNIKVQGIHFSASAPTYMMPHGVPSAGDWALDRYSAVFLQGTQGTLIDGCVFDRLEGNAVMVSGYNRDATIQNSDFSYLGGNAVAAWGYTNETRTDRGRPGIILANAPAAGVDGTDGEHPLRTTVQNCTAREIGLYEKQSSFFVQAKTAQSRVLSNVFFNGPRAGINMNDGFGGGDEIAFNLVFSTCRESGDHGPFNSWDRQPFLTTV
;
A
#
# COMPACT_ATOMS: atom_id res chain seq x y z
N MET A 1 33.80 36.88 11.50
CA MET A 1 32.48 37.55 11.49
C MET A 1 31.48 36.51 10.98
N GLN A 2 30.76 35.88 11.89
CA GLN A 2 29.81 34.80 11.62
C GLN A 2 28.52 35.39 11.05
N GLN A 3 28.06 34.92 9.89
CA GLN A 3 26.67 35.06 9.47
C GLN A 3 26.03 33.67 9.47
N ARG A 4 25.16 33.47 10.46
CA ARG A 4 24.27 32.33 10.60
C ARG A 4 23.17 32.47 9.55
N LEU A 5 23.09 31.56 8.58
CA LEU A 5 21.85 31.31 7.86
C LEU A 5 20.91 30.58 8.83
N ALA A 6 19.84 31.26 9.22
CA ALA A 6 18.75 30.68 10.00
C ALA A 6 18.01 29.66 9.12
N LEU A 7 18.25 28.37 9.36
CA LEU A 7 17.37 27.30 8.96
C LEU A 7 16.13 27.41 9.87
N THR A 8 15.06 28.02 9.35
CA THR A 8 13.77 28.02 10.02
C THR A 8 13.20 26.61 9.92
N PHE A 9 13.58 25.75 10.88
CA PHE A 9 12.79 24.57 11.22
C PHE A 9 11.42 25.08 11.66
N PHE A 10 10.43 25.03 10.75
CA PHE A 10 9.06 24.87 11.22
C PHE A 10 8.98 23.49 11.84
N VAL A 11 9.32 23.45 13.12
CA VAL A 11 8.85 22.45 14.06
C VAL A 11 7.33 22.53 13.97
N CYS A 12 6.73 21.69 13.11
CA CYS A 12 5.42 21.15 13.47
C CYS A 12 5.61 20.65 14.89
N ALA A 13 4.99 21.35 15.84
CA ALA A 13 4.98 20.96 17.24
C ALA A 13 4.80 19.45 17.25
N ALA A 14 5.79 18.74 17.83
CA ALA A 14 5.73 17.31 18.01
C ALA A 14 4.35 17.02 18.61
N ALA A 15 3.44 16.57 17.76
CA ALA A 15 2.18 16.03 18.20
C ALA A 15 2.64 14.89 19.10
N LYS A 16 2.39 15.02 20.40
CA LYS A 16 2.65 13.96 21.37
C LYS A 16 2.20 12.67 20.71
N TRP A 17 3.14 11.75 20.52
CA TRP A 17 2.89 10.42 20.00
C TRP A 17 1.59 9.90 20.64
N PRO A 18 0.60 9.41 19.89
CA PRO A 18 -0.70 9.11 20.45
C PRO A 18 -0.53 8.10 21.59
N LEU A 19 -0.80 8.60 22.80
CA LEU A 19 -0.77 7.84 24.04
C LEU A 19 -1.73 6.66 23.86
N ARG A 20 -1.19 5.45 23.77
CA ARG A 20 -2.01 4.24 23.88
C ARG A 20 -2.74 4.31 25.23
N GLY A 21 -4.04 4.04 25.23
CA GLY A 21 -4.73 3.67 26.46
C GLY A 21 -3.94 2.56 27.16
N GLN A 22 -3.85 2.63 28.50
CA GLN A 22 -3.02 1.73 29.30
C GLN A 22 -3.07 0.31 28.75
N PRO A 23 -1.92 -0.27 28.33
CA PRO A 23 -1.89 -1.68 28.02
C PRO A 23 -2.52 -2.39 29.22
N LYS A 24 -3.49 -3.28 28.98
CA LYS A 24 -3.63 -4.38 29.94
C LYS A 24 -2.29 -5.07 29.87
N HIS A 25 -1.38 -4.73 30.79
CA HIS A 25 -0.26 -5.59 31.07
C HIS A 25 -0.89 -6.97 31.22
N VAL A 26 -0.42 -7.93 30.43
CA VAL A 26 -0.56 -9.30 30.90
C VAL A 26 0.17 -9.24 32.23
N ASP A 27 -0.55 -9.25 33.35
CA ASP A 27 -0.06 -8.92 34.71
C ASP A 27 1.13 -9.81 35.19
N ALA A 28 1.68 -10.63 34.29
CA ALA A 28 2.74 -11.58 34.46
C ALA A 28 4.13 -11.18 33.89
N VAL A 29 4.26 -10.08 33.11
CA VAL A 29 5.59 -9.67 32.57
C VAL A 29 6.20 -8.55 33.43
N PRO A 30 7.34 -8.78 34.12
CA PRO A 30 8.00 -7.75 34.90
C PRO A 30 8.44 -6.56 34.03
N ALA A 31 8.17 -5.33 34.47
CA ALA A 31 8.55 -4.11 33.74
C ALA A 31 10.05 -4.04 33.42
N SER A 32 10.91 -4.55 34.30
CA SER A 32 12.34 -4.64 34.05
C SER A 32 12.70 -5.55 32.89
N PHE A 33 12.04 -6.70 32.76
CA PHE A 33 12.25 -7.62 31.64
C PHE A 33 11.79 -6.99 30.32
N ASP A 34 10.58 -6.43 30.31
CA ASP A 34 10.04 -5.74 29.14
C ASP A 34 10.96 -4.60 28.67
N CYS A 35 11.45 -3.77 29.61
CA CYS A 35 12.38 -2.72 29.29
C CYS A 35 13.70 -3.24 28.68
N GLU A 36 14.32 -4.27 29.27
CA GLU A 36 15.54 -4.85 28.70
C GLU A 36 15.32 -5.45 27.30
N MET A 37 14.13 -6.02 27.03
CA MET A 37 13.77 -6.48 25.68
C MET A 37 13.65 -5.32 24.68
N ARG A 38 13.04 -4.19 25.09
CA ARG A 38 12.98 -2.97 24.27
C ARG A 38 14.38 -2.43 23.97
N LYS A 39 15.26 -2.36 24.96
CA LYS A 39 16.66 -1.94 24.78
C LYS A 39 17.42 -2.86 23.82
N LEU A 40 17.29 -4.18 23.98
CA LEU A 40 17.91 -5.16 23.09
C LEU A 40 17.42 -5.00 21.65
N ALA A 41 16.12 -4.80 21.46
CA ALA A 41 15.53 -4.56 20.14
C ALA A 41 16.10 -3.28 19.48
N TYR A 42 16.25 -2.19 20.24
CA TYR A 42 16.82 -0.95 19.74
C TYR A 42 18.29 -1.09 19.33
N GLU A 43 19.12 -1.69 20.17
CA GLU A 43 20.53 -1.96 19.84
C GLU A 43 20.66 -2.89 18.63
N TYR A 44 19.82 -3.91 18.54
CA TYR A 44 19.78 -4.80 17.38
C TYR A 44 19.36 -4.06 16.11
N GLY A 45 18.30 -3.25 16.16
CA GLY A 45 17.84 -2.47 15.01
C GLY A 45 18.87 -1.44 14.52
N LYS A 46 19.60 -0.78 15.42
CA LYS A 46 20.72 0.10 15.06
C LYS A 46 21.87 -0.66 14.41
N LYS A 47 22.15 -1.88 14.86
CA LYS A 47 23.16 -2.75 14.23
C LYS A 47 22.73 -3.21 12.84
N LEU A 48 21.45 -3.53 12.65
CA LEU A 48 20.91 -3.90 11.33
C LEU A 48 20.95 -2.73 10.35
N ILE A 49 20.54 -1.54 10.80
CA ILE A 49 20.38 -0.36 9.96
C ILE A 49 21.27 0.80 10.47
N PRO A 50 22.61 0.69 10.36
CA PRO A 50 23.52 1.73 10.85
C PRO A 50 23.29 3.07 10.14
N ARG A 51 22.71 3.05 8.92
CA ARG A 51 22.43 4.27 8.17
C ARG A 51 21.47 5.24 8.87
N MET A 52 20.61 4.72 9.76
CA MET A 52 19.62 5.53 10.49
C MET A 52 20.22 6.28 11.69
N GLY A 53 21.50 6.10 12.00
CA GLY A 53 22.19 6.82 13.07
C GLY A 53 21.56 6.55 14.44
N ALA A 54 20.92 7.57 15.03
CA ALA A 54 20.17 7.43 16.28
C ALA A 54 18.88 6.59 16.10
N PHE A 55 18.39 6.43 14.88
CA PHE A 55 17.18 5.67 14.56
C PHE A 55 15.97 6.09 15.42
N GLU A 56 15.69 7.39 15.40
CA GLU A 56 14.67 8.03 16.25
C GLU A 56 13.28 7.40 16.14
N SER A 57 12.86 6.99 14.94
CA SER A 57 11.56 6.32 14.76
C SER A 57 11.47 4.97 15.48
N LEU A 58 12.57 4.21 15.53
CA LEU A 58 12.65 2.95 16.28
C LEU A 58 12.66 3.21 17.79
N TYR A 59 13.40 4.25 18.22
CA TYR A 59 13.48 4.67 19.62
C TYR A 59 12.08 4.95 20.21
N TYR A 60 11.26 5.76 19.54
CA TYR A 60 9.90 6.06 20.00
C TYR A 60 8.95 4.87 19.82
N ALA A 61 9.10 4.07 18.76
CA ALA A 61 8.24 2.89 18.58
C ALA A 61 8.43 1.83 19.68
N LEU A 62 9.63 1.80 20.28
CA LEU A 62 9.95 0.97 21.43
C LEU A 62 9.69 1.66 22.77
N ASP A 63 9.09 2.86 22.79
CA ASP A 63 8.74 3.58 24.03
C ASP A 63 9.96 3.74 24.97
N LEU A 64 11.12 4.09 24.41
CA LEU A 64 12.38 4.24 25.15
C LEU A 64 12.59 5.66 25.70
N ASP A 65 11.64 6.55 25.46
CA ASP A 65 11.50 7.85 26.12
C ASP A 65 10.66 7.77 27.40
N SER A 66 10.05 6.60 27.67
CA SER A 66 9.22 6.39 28.85
C SER A 66 10.02 6.50 30.16
N ALA A 67 9.34 6.91 31.23
CA ALA A 67 9.97 7.08 32.55
C ALA A 67 10.50 5.75 33.14
N ASP A 68 9.89 4.63 32.78
CA ASP A 68 10.23 3.28 33.20
C ASP A 68 11.33 2.61 32.34
N CYS A 69 11.62 3.15 31.15
CA CYS A 69 12.60 2.54 30.24
C CYS A 69 13.43 3.56 29.44
N HIS A 70 13.99 4.57 30.12
CA HIS A 70 14.73 5.61 29.44
C HIS A 70 16.11 5.16 28.92
N VAL A 71 16.36 5.35 27.62
CA VAL A 71 17.70 5.25 27.00
C VAL A 71 18.03 6.56 26.30
N ALA A 72 19.29 7.00 26.35
CA ALA A 72 19.73 8.16 25.59
C ALA A 72 19.73 7.85 24.08
N SER A 73 18.90 8.57 23.31
CA SER A 73 18.94 8.51 21.85
C SER A 73 20.21 9.21 21.34
N THR A 74 21.22 8.41 20.98
CA THR A 74 22.51 8.92 20.49
C THR A 74 22.93 8.23 19.19
N GLY A 75 23.37 9.04 18.23
CA GLY A 75 23.86 8.58 16.95
C GLY A 75 23.88 9.73 15.95
N LYS A 76 24.96 9.84 15.18
CA LYS A 76 24.98 10.75 14.03
C LYS A 76 24.33 10.04 12.85
N PRO A 77 23.53 10.73 12.02
CA PRO A 77 23.09 10.18 10.75
C PRO A 77 24.32 9.67 9.99
N PHE A 78 24.21 8.49 9.41
CA PHE A 78 25.26 8.00 8.54
C PHE A 78 25.32 8.90 7.31
N ALA A 79 26.51 9.42 7.01
CA ALA A 79 26.78 9.92 5.68
C ALA A 79 26.78 8.70 4.76
N GLY A 80 25.65 8.46 4.06
CA GLY A 80 25.52 7.41 3.05
C GLY A 80 26.75 7.36 2.13
N PRO A 81 27.04 6.23 1.46
CA PRO A 81 28.03 6.25 0.39
C PRO A 81 27.67 7.39 -0.56
N GLY A 82 28.56 8.37 -0.68
CA GLY A 82 28.31 9.55 -1.51
C GLY A 82 28.09 9.11 -2.94
N ALA A 83 26.83 9.18 -3.40
CA ALA A 83 26.52 8.91 -4.79
C ALA A 83 27.36 9.86 -5.66
N LYS A 84 28.11 9.31 -6.60
CA LYS A 84 28.91 10.12 -7.54
C LYS A 84 28.08 10.39 -8.78
N LEU A 85 28.17 11.61 -9.30
CA LEU A 85 27.54 11.93 -10.57
C LEU A 85 28.10 11.04 -11.69
N PRO A 86 27.23 10.46 -12.52
CA PRO A 86 27.63 9.73 -13.72
C PRO A 86 28.36 10.64 -14.71
N THR A 87 29.32 10.08 -15.46
CA THR A 87 30.09 10.83 -16.47
C THR A 87 29.24 11.26 -17.68
N LYS A 88 28.19 10.51 -17.99
CA LYS A 88 27.17 10.86 -18.99
C LYS A 88 25.82 10.96 -18.28
N ALA A 89 25.22 12.13 -18.31
CA ALA A 89 23.94 12.40 -17.65
C ALA A 89 23.03 13.27 -18.52
N VAL A 90 21.72 13.00 -18.41
CA VAL A 90 20.63 13.87 -18.82
C VAL A 90 19.97 14.38 -17.55
N PHE A 91 19.86 15.70 -17.42
CA PHE A 91 19.32 16.35 -16.24
C PHE A 91 17.85 16.70 -16.43
N VAL A 92 17.07 16.53 -15.37
CA VAL A 92 15.67 16.97 -15.31
C VAL A 92 15.46 17.84 -14.07
N ALA A 93 14.74 18.96 -14.22
CA ALA A 93 14.49 19.92 -13.16
C ALA A 93 13.03 20.42 -13.20
N VAL A 94 12.51 20.85 -12.05
CA VAL A 94 11.12 21.31 -11.91
C VAL A 94 10.81 22.55 -12.76
N ASP A 95 11.83 23.36 -13.04
CA ASP A 95 11.84 24.57 -13.87
C ASP A 95 12.53 24.35 -15.24
N GLY A 96 12.84 23.09 -15.58
CA GLY A 96 13.44 22.72 -16.86
C GLY A 96 12.49 22.93 -18.04
N ARG A 97 12.99 22.64 -19.25
CA ARG A 97 12.20 22.76 -20.49
C ARG A 97 12.53 21.63 -21.46
N ASP A 98 11.50 21.05 -22.07
CA ASP A 98 11.65 19.89 -22.97
C ASP A 98 12.20 20.25 -24.36
N ASP A 99 12.34 21.54 -24.67
CA ASP A 99 13.08 22.05 -25.83
C ASP A 99 14.58 22.25 -25.55
N GLY A 100 15.03 22.01 -24.32
CA GLY A 100 16.43 22.04 -23.91
C GLY A 100 17.24 20.82 -24.37
N ASP A 101 18.56 20.87 -24.19
CA ASP A 101 19.45 19.77 -24.58
C ASP A 101 19.61 18.69 -23.49
N GLY A 102 19.10 18.93 -22.27
CA GLY A 102 19.18 18.02 -21.13
C GLY A 102 20.53 18.05 -20.42
N THR A 103 21.34 19.09 -20.62
CA THR A 103 22.54 19.37 -19.82
C THR A 103 22.18 19.94 -18.44
N GLU A 104 23.14 20.01 -17.53
CA GLU A 104 22.90 20.60 -16.21
C GLU A 104 22.47 22.07 -16.27
N GLY A 105 22.97 22.82 -17.26
CA GLY A 105 22.60 24.22 -17.48
C GLY A 105 21.29 24.42 -18.26
N GLN A 106 20.81 23.40 -18.97
CA GLN A 106 19.53 23.40 -19.69
C GLN A 106 18.80 22.06 -19.47
N PRO A 107 18.34 21.80 -18.23
CA PRO A 107 17.70 20.54 -17.90
C PRO A 107 16.33 20.41 -18.59
N LEU A 108 15.94 19.17 -18.88
CA LEU A 108 14.60 18.83 -19.36
C LEU A 108 13.58 18.99 -18.23
N LYS A 109 12.28 19.00 -18.56
CA LYS A 109 11.20 19.11 -17.58
C LYS A 109 10.50 17.78 -17.34
N SER A 110 10.14 17.09 -18.41
CA SER A 110 9.33 15.88 -18.35
C SER A 110 10.19 14.65 -18.08
N LEU A 111 9.83 13.88 -17.06
CA LEU A 111 10.56 12.65 -16.71
C LEU A 111 10.59 11.62 -17.84
N GLN A 112 9.50 11.47 -18.59
CA GLN A 112 9.48 10.55 -19.75
C GLN A 112 10.45 11.00 -20.85
N VAL A 113 10.41 12.29 -21.22
CA VAL A 113 11.29 12.84 -22.26
C VAL A 113 12.76 12.69 -21.85
N ALA A 114 13.07 12.94 -20.58
CA ALA A 114 14.41 12.79 -20.05
C ALA A 114 14.87 11.33 -19.97
N ALA A 115 13.98 10.40 -19.62
CA ALA A 115 14.27 8.96 -19.62
C ALA A 115 14.55 8.43 -21.04
N ASP A 116 13.72 8.81 -22.02
CA ASP A 116 13.88 8.43 -23.42
C ASP A 116 15.22 8.98 -23.96
N ALA A 117 15.53 10.25 -23.68
CA ALA A 117 16.78 10.88 -24.08
C ALA A 117 18.01 10.25 -23.41
N ALA A 118 17.92 9.92 -22.13
CA ALA A 118 18.99 9.24 -21.39
C ALA A 118 19.28 7.86 -21.98
N ALA A 119 18.24 7.07 -22.25
CA ALA A 119 18.34 5.75 -22.87
C ALA A 119 19.01 5.82 -24.26
N GLN A 120 18.56 6.74 -25.12
CA GLN A 120 19.12 6.94 -26.46
C GLN A 120 20.61 7.32 -26.43
N ARG A 121 21.05 8.07 -25.40
CA ARG A 121 22.42 8.57 -25.27
C ARG A 121 23.36 7.63 -24.50
N GLY A 122 22.83 6.53 -23.94
CA GLY A 122 23.57 5.69 -23.00
C GLY A 122 24.05 6.49 -21.79
N ALA A 123 23.19 7.35 -21.25
CA ALA A 123 23.44 8.25 -20.14
C ALA A 123 22.55 7.89 -18.94
N ALA A 124 22.91 8.39 -17.75
CA ALA A 124 22.03 8.36 -16.60
C ALA A 124 20.98 9.47 -16.66
N LEU A 125 19.82 9.25 -16.04
CA LEU A 125 18.82 10.27 -15.76
C LEU A 125 19.08 10.83 -14.34
N VAL A 126 19.44 12.10 -14.25
CA VAL A 126 19.76 12.78 -12.98
C VAL A 126 18.70 13.84 -12.68
N LEU A 127 17.97 13.64 -11.58
CA LEU A 127 16.89 14.53 -11.16
C LEU A 127 17.45 15.61 -10.23
N ARG A 128 17.09 16.87 -10.49
CA ARG A 128 17.42 18.02 -9.64
C ARG A 128 16.37 18.23 -8.54
N ALA A 129 16.77 18.94 -7.49
CA ALA A 129 15.98 19.23 -6.30
C ALA A 129 14.56 19.74 -6.61
N GLY A 130 13.61 19.33 -5.78
CA GLY A 130 12.21 19.75 -5.87
C GLY A 130 11.24 18.59 -6.06
N THR A 131 9.96 18.95 -6.14
CA THR A 131 8.86 18.01 -6.37
C THR A 131 8.47 17.99 -7.85
N HIS A 132 8.75 16.88 -8.50
CA HIS A 132 8.36 16.56 -9.87
C HIS A 132 6.96 15.92 -9.85
N PHE A 133 5.93 16.73 -10.04
CA PHE A 133 4.55 16.25 -10.15
C PHE A 133 4.34 15.54 -11.48
N LEU A 134 3.80 14.32 -11.43
CA LEU A 134 3.49 13.52 -12.60
C LEU A 134 2.06 13.79 -13.06
N ASP A 135 1.91 14.18 -14.33
CA ASP A 135 0.59 14.21 -14.98
C ASP A 135 0.13 12.78 -15.37
N LYS A 136 1.08 11.86 -15.54
CA LYS A 136 0.87 10.45 -15.90
C LYS A 136 2.07 9.60 -15.47
N THR A 137 1.88 8.28 -15.48
CA THR A 137 2.92 7.29 -15.19
C THR A 137 4.17 7.45 -16.07
N LEU A 138 5.35 7.35 -15.48
CA LEU A 138 6.62 7.18 -16.17
C LEU A 138 6.76 5.72 -16.63
N HIS A 139 6.84 5.49 -17.94
CA HIS A 139 6.94 4.14 -18.51
C HIS A 139 8.37 3.83 -18.95
N LEU A 140 8.94 2.78 -18.35
CA LEU A 140 10.24 2.23 -18.70
C LEU A 140 10.04 0.84 -19.35
N SER A 141 10.19 0.80 -20.66
CA SER A 141 10.13 -0.43 -21.47
C SER A 141 11.52 -1.04 -21.70
N PRO A 142 11.66 -2.17 -22.42
CA PRO A 142 12.96 -2.77 -22.74
C PRO A 142 13.95 -1.81 -23.41
N LEU A 143 13.47 -0.75 -24.09
CA LEU A 143 14.27 0.34 -24.65
C LEU A 143 15.15 1.05 -23.61
N HIS A 144 14.75 1.04 -22.34
CA HIS A 144 15.43 1.74 -21.26
C HIS A 144 16.44 0.85 -20.52
N SER A 145 16.64 -0.39 -20.95
CA SER A 145 17.52 -1.33 -20.25
C SER A 145 18.92 -0.75 -20.01
N GLY A 146 19.40 -0.84 -18.77
CA GLY A 146 20.66 -0.25 -18.31
C GLY A 146 20.56 1.19 -17.80
N LEU A 147 19.38 1.81 -17.82
CA LEU A 147 19.18 3.17 -17.31
C LEU A 147 19.43 3.25 -15.80
N VAL A 148 20.22 4.24 -15.41
CA VAL A 148 20.38 4.68 -14.01
C VAL A 148 19.57 5.96 -13.84
N MET A 149 18.54 5.91 -13.01
CA MET A 149 17.72 7.03 -12.60
C MET A 149 18.03 7.37 -11.15
N MET A 150 18.53 8.59 -10.91
CA MET A 150 19.01 8.96 -9.58
C MET A 150 18.70 10.41 -9.22
N ALA A 151 18.53 10.67 -7.93
CA ALA A 151 18.61 12.03 -7.41
C ALA A 151 20.04 12.59 -7.57
N TYR A 152 20.14 13.89 -7.85
CA TYR A 152 21.42 14.58 -7.82
C TYR A 152 22.06 14.46 -6.42
N PRO A 153 23.36 14.14 -6.29
CA PRO A 153 23.98 13.93 -5.00
C PRO A 153 23.82 15.12 -4.04
N GLY A 154 23.25 14.85 -2.86
CA GLY A 154 23.01 15.86 -1.82
C GLY A 154 21.73 16.68 -1.99
N GLU A 155 21.00 16.51 -3.10
CA GLU A 155 19.71 17.16 -3.32
C GLU A 155 18.54 16.26 -2.88
N ARG A 156 17.47 16.89 -2.38
CA ARG A 156 16.21 16.20 -2.09
C ARG A 156 15.31 16.26 -3.33
N VAL A 157 15.07 15.11 -3.91
CA VAL A 157 14.24 14.94 -5.10
C VAL A 157 13.00 14.15 -4.73
N GLU A 158 11.84 14.65 -5.13
CA GLU A 158 10.56 13.99 -4.96
C GLU A 158 9.84 13.80 -6.29
N ILE A 159 9.33 12.59 -6.53
CA ILE A 159 8.39 12.28 -7.61
C ILE A 159 7.03 12.07 -6.95
N SER A 160 6.09 12.93 -7.30
CA SER A 160 4.76 12.94 -6.69
C SER A 160 3.70 12.55 -7.72
N GLY A 161 2.81 11.62 -7.36
CA GLY A 161 1.60 11.33 -8.14
C GLY A 161 0.47 12.33 -7.92
N GLY A 162 0.72 13.36 -7.13
CA GLY A 162 -0.26 14.38 -6.79
C GLY A 162 -0.40 15.47 -7.83
N GLN A 163 -1.49 16.22 -7.72
CA GLN A 163 -1.73 17.45 -8.45
C GLN A 163 -2.04 18.56 -7.46
N LYS A 164 -1.42 19.73 -7.64
CA LYS A 164 -1.68 20.89 -6.78
C LYS A 164 -3.08 21.44 -7.02
N VAL A 165 -3.80 21.71 -5.92
CA VAL A 165 -5.08 22.42 -5.93
C VAL A 165 -4.81 23.90 -5.72
N GLN A 166 -5.35 24.75 -6.59
CA GLN A 166 -5.36 26.19 -6.38
C GLN A 166 -6.51 26.51 -5.43
N VAL A 167 -6.23 27.22 -4.34
CA VAL A 167 -7.22 27.50 -3.30
C VAL A 167 -7.44 29.00 -3.13
N SER A 168 -8.70 29.38 -2.92
CA SER A 168 -9.11 30.73 -2.52
C SER A 168 -10.17 30.59 -1.43
N TRP A 169 -9.70 30.35 -0.21
CA TRP A 169 -10.55 30.01 0.92
C TRP A 169 -11.50 31.15 1.29
N LYS A 170 -12.79 30.81 1.39
CA LYS A 170 -13.85 31.67 1.90
C LYS A 170 -14.45 31.05 3.16
N PRO A 171 -14.87 31.86 4.16
CA PRO A 171 -15.59 31.34 5.32
C PRO A 171 -16.86 30.60 4.89
N TYR A 172 -17.12 29.42 5.47
CA TYR A 172 -18.36 28.69 5.25
C TYR A 172 -19.20 28.59 6.53
N ASN A 173 -18.65 27.93 7.56
CA ASN A 173 -19.20 27.93 8.92
C ASN A 173 -18.03 28.15 9.86
N VAL A 174 -17.84 29.40 10.29
CA VAL A 174 -16.72 29.85 11.14
C VAL A 174 -17.15 30.29 12.55
N SER A 175 -18.46 30.30 12.82
CA SER A 175 -19.04 30.71 14.11
C SER A 175 -19.28 29.54 15.08
N GLY A 176 -19.42 28.32 14.56
CA GLY A 176 -19.60 27.09 15.36
C GLY A 176 -18.61 25.98 15.05
N ALA A 177 -18.07 25.95 13.84
CA ALA A 177 -16.95 25.12 13.40
C ALA A 177 -15.89 26.04 12.74
N ASN A 178 -14.69 25.57 12.38
CA ASN A 178 -13.74 26.37 11.59
C ASN A 178 -13.67 25.87 10.15
N ILE A 179 -14.80 25.90 9.44
CA ILE A 179 -14.95 25.33 8.10
C ILE A 179 -14.82 26.41 7.03
N TRP A 180 -13.97 26.11 6.06
CA TRP A 180 -13.67 26.96 4.91
C TRP A 180 -13.98 26.22 3.62
N VAL A 181 -14.28 26.98 2.57
CA VAL A 181 -14.63 26.46 1.24
C VAL A 181 -13.86 27.17 0.15
N THR A 182 -13.48 26.44 -0.89
CA THR A 182 -12.91 26.99 -2.13
C THR A 182 -13.56 26.34 -3.34
N ASP A 183 -13.57 27.07 -4.46
CA ASP A 183 -14.00 26.54 -5.75
C ASP A 183 -12.97 25.49 -6.22
N ALA A 184 -13.46 24.40 -6.79
CA ALA A 184 -12.67 23.25 -7.25
C ALA A 184 -13.22 22.71 -8.58
N ALA A 185 -13.64 23.61 -9.47
CA ALA A 185 -14.13 23.28 -10.80
C ALA A 185 -13.10 22.46 -11.61
N GLY A 186 -13.58 21.46 -12.35
CA GLY A 186 -12.76 20.58 -13.17
C GLY A 186 -12.12 19.39 -12.42
N TRP A 187 -12.45 19.20 -11.14
CA TRP A 187 -12.11 17.98 -10.40
C TRP A 187 -13.30 17.01 -10.41
N GLU A 188 -13.05 15.75 -10.74
CA GLU A 188 -14.09 14.70 -10.72
C GLU A 188 -14.19 14.02 -9.35
N GLU A 189 -13.04 13.76 -8.72
CA GLU A 189 -12.93 13.16 -7.39
C GLU A 189 -11.68 13.69 -6.65
N MET A 190 -11.76 13.70 -5.32
CA MET A 190 -10.63 13.96 -4.41
C MET A 190 -10.63 12.91 -3.30
N PRO A 191 -10.15 11.68 -3.54
CA PRO A 191 -10.24 10.60 -2.57
C PRO A 191 -9.23 10.76 -1.41
N ALA A 192 -8.24 11.65 -1.57
CA ALA A 192 -7.27 12.03 -0.55
C ALA A 192 -6.85 13.49 -0.76
N LEU A 193 -6.44 14.16 0.32
CA LEU A 193 -5.90 15.52 0.28
C LEU A 193 -4.67 15.58 1.19
N HIS A 194 -3.56 16.10 0.68
CA HIS A 194 -2.36 16.40 1.45
C HIS A 194 -2.24 17.91 1.64
N ILE A 195 -2.02 18.34 2.88
CA ILE A 195 -1.81 19.73 3.25
C ILE A 195 -0.40 19.83 3.83
N ASN A 196 0.48 20.57 3.16
CA ASN A 196 1.91 20.67 3.49
C ASN A 196 2.59 19.29 3.63
N GLY A 197 2.17 18.34 2.79
CA GLY A 197 2.73 16.98 2.76
C GLY A 197 2.22 16.05 3.86
N ALA A 198 1.23 16.44 4.67
CA ALA A 198 0.53 15.55 5.61
C ALA A 198 -0.90 15.26 5.12
N ARG A 199 -1.43 14.05 5.39
CA ARG A 199 -2.81 13.71 5.02
C ARG A 199 -3.84 14.45 5.85
N ALA A 200 -4.85 15.00 5.19
CA ALA A 200 -6.12 15.34 5.81
C ALA A 200 -7.00 14.08 5.91
N THR A 201 -7.89 14.06 6.89
CA THR A 201 -8.87 12.98 7.04
C THR A 201 -10.06 13.26 6.14
N ARG A 202 -10.54 12.29 5.37
CA ARG A 202 -11.80 12.46 4.65
C ARG A 202 -12.95 12.43 5.66
N ALA A 203 -13.89 13.37 5.58
CA ALA A 203 -15.05 13.47 6.48
C ALA A 203 -15.71 12.11 6.73
N ARG A 204 -15.81 11.68 7.99
CA ARG A 204 -16.21 10.30 8.34
C ARG A 204 -16.88 10.16 9.70
N TYR A 205 -17.70 9.11 9.84
CA TYR A 205 -18.22 8.68 11.13
C TYR A 205 -17.92 7.21 11.44
N PRO A 206 -17.39 6.88 12.63
CA PRO A 206 -17.02 7.81 13.70
C PRO A 206 -15.81 8.67 13.31
N ASN A 207 -15.72 9.84 13.95
CA ASN A 207 -14.56 10.71 13.88
C ASN A 207 -13.28 9.97 14.27
N MET A 208 -12.16 10.41 13.71
CA MET A 208 -10.85 9.81 13.92
C MET A 208 -9.93 10.78 14.65
N PRO A 209 -9.93 10.79 16.00
CA PRO A 209 -8.97 11.56 16.77
C PRO A 209 -7.56 11.21 16.34
N HIS A 210 -6.72 12.22 16.11
CA HIS A 210 -5.33 12.11 15.62
C HIS A 210 -5.15 11.80 14.12
N GLY A 211 -6.24 11.72 13.35
CA GLY A 211 -6.22 11.58 11.90
C GLY A 211 -5.78 10.20 11.39
N ILE A 212 -5.80 10.03 10.07
CA ILE A 212 -5.64 8.72 9.40
C ILE A 212 -4.26 8.09 9.54
N GLU A 213 -3.23 8.89 9.81
CA GLU A 213 -1.85 8.40 10.00
C GLU A 213 -1.63 7.78 11.39
N SER A 214 -2.66 7.77 12.24
CA SER A 214 -2.63 7.14 13.56
C SER A 214 -3.57 5.95 13.62
N SER A 215 -3.05 4.80 14.04
CA SER A 215 -3.89 3.63 14.32
C SER A 215 -4.79 3.90 15.53
N CYS A 216 -6.10 3.89 15.33
CA CYS A 216 -7.08 3.98 16.40
C CYS A 216 -7.35 2.63 17.09
N GLY A 217 -6.64 1.57 16.67
CA GLY A 217 -6.88 0.19 17.09
C GLY A 217 -8.33 -0.21 16.83
N TYR A 218 -9.04 -0.57 17.90
CA TYR A 218 -10.45 -0.97 17.84
C TYR A 218 -11.43 0.19 18.03
N GLY A 219 -10.96 1.39 18.40
CA GLY A 219 -11.80 2.44 19.01
C GLY A 219 -12.47 3.45 18.08
N CYS A 220 -12.12 3.52 16.80
CA CYS A 220 -12.69 4.50 15.86
C CYS A 220 -13.67 3.90 14.85
N MET A 221 -14.33 2.79 15.21
CA MET A 221 -15.26 2.06 14.34
C MET A 221 -16.58 1.87 15.08
N ILE A 222 -17.67 1.76 14.34
CA ILE A 222 -18.94 1.27 14.86
C ILE A 222 -18.84 -0.24 15.02
N ASP A 223 -19.27 -0.74 16.18
CA ASP A 223 -19.38 -2.18 16.44
C ASP A 223 -20.29 -2.86 15.41
N GLY A 224 -19.80 -3.92 14.78
CA GLY A 224 -20.50 -4.62 13.70
C GLY A 224 -21.85 -5.21 14.10
N GLY A 225 -22.07 -5.49 15.40
CA GLY A 225 -23.33 -5.98 15.95
C GLY A 225 -24.43 -4.93 16.06
N LYS A 226 -24.09 -3.63 15.90
CA LYS A 226 -25.08 -2.54 15.84
C LYS A 226 -25.69 -2.37 14.45
N GLY A 227 -25.02 -2.88 13.42
CA GLY A 227 -25.50 -2.83 12.04
C GLY A 227 -26.41 -4.00 11.70
N LYS A 228 -27.47 -3.77 10.92
CA LYS A 228 -28.27 -4.84 10.32
C LYS A 228 -27.78 -5.13 8.91
N TRP A 229 -27.07 -6.24 8.73
CA TRP A 229 -26.47 -6.61 7.44
C TRP A 229 -27.49 -7.23 6.49
N THR A 230 -27.45 -6.80 5.22
CA THR A 230 -28.18 -7.47 4.14
C THR A 230 -27.35 -8.68 3.69
N PRO A 231 -27.94 -9.90 3.64
CA PRO A 231 -27.21 -11.11 3.25
C PRO A 231 -26.54 -11.00 1.88
N PRO A 232 -25.53 -11.85 1.60
CA PRO A 232 -24.90 -11.89 0.28
C PRO A 232 -25.89 -12.20 -0.83
N ASP A 233 -25.74 -11.52 -1.97
CA ASP A 233 -26.42 -11.87 -3.20
C ASP A 233 -25.61 -12.93 -3.96
N PHE A 234 -25.95 -14.19 -3.75
CA PHE A 234 -25.31 -15.33 -4.41
C PHE A 234 -25.59 -15.41 -5.92
N GLN A 235 -26.58 -14.66 -6.42
CA GLN A 235 -26.96 -14.67 -7.84
C GLN A 235 -26.35 -13.51 -8.63
N LYS A 236 -25.76 -12.51 -7.96
CA LYS A 236 -25.18 -11.29 -8.56
C LYS A 236 -24.33 -11.54 -9.80
N TYR A 237 -23.57 -12.63 -9.81
CA TYR A 237 -22.62 -12.96 -10.89
C TYR A 237 -22.88 -14.34 -11.52
N GLY A 238 -24.01 -14.98 -11.20
CA GLY A 238 -24.33 -16.32 -11.68
C GLY A 238 -23.52 -17.44 -11.02
N ASN A 239 -23.41 -18.58 -11.72
CA ASN A 239 -22.83 -19.81 -11.19
C ASN A 239 -21.30 -19.81 -11.26
N VAL A 240 -20.67 -20.44 -10.27
CA VAL A 240 -19.23 -20.72 -10.26
C VAL A 240 -18.96 -22.03 -11.00
N SER A 241 -17.91 -22.04 -11.83
CA SER A 241 -17.36 -23.26 -12.42
C SER A 241 -16.18 -23.75 -11.58
N PHE A 242 -16.21 -25.00 -11.14
CA PHE A 242 -15.19 -25.57 -10.26
C PHE A 242 -14.19 -26.42 -11.05
N TYR A 243 -12.91 -26.31 -10.66
CA TYR A 243 -11.83 -27.10 -11.22
C TYR A 243 -10.98 -27.63 -10.08
N THR A 244 -10.79 -28.95 -10.07
CA THR A 244 -9.90 -29.65 -9.14
C THR A 244 -8.98 -30.53 -9.96
N ASP A 245 -7.68 -30.38 -9.75
CA ASP A 245 -6.70 -31.25 -10.37
C ASP A 245 -6.62 -32.58 -9.61
N LYS A 246 -6.99 -33.67 -10.31
CA LYS A 246 -7.01 -35.04 -9.79
C LYS A 246 -5.86 -35.89 -10.33
N THR A 247 -4.85 -35.25 -10.92
CA THR A 247 -3.66 -35.93 -11.45
C THR A 247 -2.78 -36.35 -10.28
N SER A 248 -2.65 -37.65 -10.03
CA SER A 248 -1.98 -38.16 -8.83
C SER A 248 -0.50 -37.77 -8.73
N GLN A 249 0.17 -37.54 -9.86
CA GLN A 249 1.56 -37.05 -9.90
C GLN A 249 1.70 -35.60 -9.42
N HIS A 250 0.61 -34.82 -9.40
CA HIS A 250 0.60 -33.43 -8.96
C HIS A 250 0.24 -33.31 -7.47
N TYR A 251 -0.10 -34.42 -6.81
CA TYR A 251 -0.42 -34.43 -5.39
C TYR A 251 0.81 -34.15 -4.55
N ARG A 252 0.58 -33.55 -3.38
CA ARG A 252 1.64 -33.36 -2.38
C ARG A 252 2.25 -34.70 -1.97
N ASN A 253 3.58 -34.73 -1.92
CA ASN A 253 4.34 -35.95 -1.63
C ASN A 253 4.23 -36.41 -0.15
N THR A 254 3.68 -35.60 0.76
CA THR A 254 3.89 -35.80 2.22
C THR A 254 2.72 -35.48 3.17
N THR A 255 1.49 -35.23 2.70
CA THR A 255 0.38 -34.82 3.59
C THR A 255 -0.64 -35.94 3.84
N HIS A 256 -1.10 -36.04 5.09
CA HIS A 256 -2.21 -36.89 5.54
C HIS A 256 -3.55 -36.36 4.99
N ASP A 257 -3.76 -36.48 3.68
CA ASP A 257 -4.98 -36.09 2.94
C ASP A 257 -5.41 -34.61 2.97
N TRP A 258 -4.69 -33.72 3.67
CA TRP A 258 -5.01 -32.28 3.72
C TRP A 258 -4.28 -31.50 2.64
N PHE A 259 -5.02 -30.64 1.92
CA PHE A 259 -4.48 -29.72 0.91
C PHE A 259 -3.73 -30.41 -0.24
N ASN A 260 -4.08 -31.67 -0.52
CA ASN A 260 -3.41 -32.54 -1.50
C ASN A 260 -3.64 -32.13 -2.95
N GLU A 261 -4.77 -31.49 -3.24
CA GLU A 261 -5.23 -31.18 -4.60
C GLU A 261 -5.20 -29.66 -4.85
N TYR A 262 -4.85 -29.27 -6.07
CA TYR A 262 -5.05 -27.91 -6.54
C TYR A 262 -6.53 -27.72 -6.90
N MET A 263 -7.14 -26.65 -6.39
CA MET A 263 -8.57 -26.38 -6.62
C MET A 263 -8.87 -24.89 -6.74
N ILE A 264 -9.74 -24.55 -7.68
CA ILE A 264 -10.19 -23.17 -7.93
C ILE A 264 -11.65 -23.14 -8.36
N GLY A 265 -12.30 -22.01 -8.09
CA GLY A 265 -13.54 -21.61 -8.74
C GLY A 265 -13.29 -20.47 -9.73
N VAL A 266 -14.06 -20.44 -10.82
CA VAL A 266 -14.00 -19.41 -11.86
C VAL A 266 -15.39 -18.88 -12.19
N GLY A 267 -15.50 -17.57 -12.38
CA GLY A 267 -16.78 -16.89 -12.61
C GLY A 267 -17.65 -16.88 -11.35
N GLY A 268 -18.96 -16.69 -11.49
CA GLY A 268 -19.88 -16.57 -10.36
C GLY A 268 -19.38 -15.56 -9.33
N LEU A 269 -19.42 -15.88 -8.05
CA LEU A 269 -18.95 -14.98 -6.98
C LEU A 269 -17.46 -14.56 -7.12
N CYS A 270 -16.65 -15.27 -7.90
CA CYS A 270 -15.26 -14.89 -8.17
C CYS A 270 -15.14 -13.75 -9.19
N SER A 271 -16.21 -13.42 -9.91
CA SER A 271 -16.23 -12.30 -10.86
C SER A 271 -16.00 -10.94 -10.20
N VAL A 272 -15.95 -10.88 -8.86
CA VAL A 272 -15.49 -9.70 -8.12
C VAL A 272 -13.96 -9.49 -8.21
N TYR A 273 -13.21 -10.54 -8.54
CA TYR A 273 -11.75 -10.52 -8.63
C TYR A 273 -11.26 -10.34 -10.08
N ASP A 274 -10.03 -9.82 -10.22
CA ASP A 274 -9.27 -9.80 -11.46
C ASP A 274 -7.90 -10.51 -11.25
N PRO A 275 -7.67 -11.67 -11.89
CA PRO A 275 -8.63 -12.41 -12.72
C PRO A 275 -9.78 -13.03 -11.89
N PRO A 276 -10.91 -13.42 -12.52
CA PRO A 276 -12.10 -13.92 -11.83
C PRO A 276 -11.97 -15.39 -11.41
N VAL A 277 -10.90 -15.70 -10.68
CA VAL A 277 -10.49 -17.03 -10.22
C VAL A 277 -10.01 -16.95 -8.78
N SER A 278 -10.36 -17.96 -7.96
CA SER A 278 -9.91 -18.02 -6.57
C SER A 278 -10.02 -19.43 -5.99
N TYR A 279 -9.09 -19.79 -5.12
CA TYR A 279 -9.20 -20.97 -4.25
C TYR A 279 -10.44 -20.88 -3.35
N TRP A 280 -10.71 -19.70 -2.79
CA TRP A 280 -11.84 -19.49 -1.88
C TRP A 280 -13.19 -19.51 -2.59
N CYS A 281 -13.21 -19.63 -3.91
CA CYS A 281 -14.39 -19.93 -4.68
C CYS A 281 -14.54 -21.40 -5.06
N SER A 282 -13.60 -22.28 -4.70
CA SER A 282 -13.68 -23.68 -5.09
C SER A 282 -14.91 -24.37 -4.49
N GLU A 283 -15.21 -25.59 -4.94
CA GLU A 283 -16.36 -26.35 -4.46
C GLU A 283 -16.22 -26.70 -2.96
N ASN A 284 -15.00 -27.03 -2.53
CA ASN A 284 -14.70 -27.52 -1.18
C ASN A 284 -13.44 -26.84 -0.59
N PRO A 285 -13.42 -25.50 -0.44
CA PRO A 285 -12.27 -24.83 0.15
C PRO A 285 -12.09 -25.33 1.58
N SER A 286 -10.84 -25.55 1.96
CA SER A 286 -10.46 -26.15 3.24
C SER A 286 -9.64 -25.17 4.08
N GLY A 287 -9.71 -25.31 5.41
CA GLY A 287 -9.08 -24.41 6.38
C GLY A 287 -10.02 -24.05 7.54
N GLY A 288 -9.51 -23.34 8.55
CA GLY A 288 -10.32 -22.94 9.71
C GLY A 288 -11.56 -22.15 9.31
N GLY A 289 -12.75 -22.72 9.54
CA GLY A 289 -14.05 -22.13 9.21
C GLY A 289 -14.25 -21.89 7.71
N ALA A 290 -13.65 -22.71 6.83
CA ALA A 290 -13.67 -22.49 5.38
C ALA A 290 -15.08 -22.54 4.77
N PHE A 291 -15.31 -21.67 3.80
CA PHE A 291 -16.51 -21.64 2.97
C PHE A 291 -16.26 -20.80 1.71
N ALA A 292 -17.13 -20.98 0.71
CA ALA A 292 -17.06 -20.23 -0.55
C ALA A 292 -17.19 -18.71 -0.34
N PHE A 293 -16.33 -17.94 -0.99
CA PHE A 293 -16.27 -16.49 -0.91
C PHE A 293 -17.64 -15.83 -1.15
N ARG A 294 -17.92 -14.77 -0.37
CA ARG A 294 -19.17 -13.99 -0.36
C ARG A 294 -19.00 -12.77 0.54
N THR A 295 -19.75 -11.72 0.29
CA THR A 295 -19.77 -10.52 1.14
C THR A 295 -21.21 -10.05 1.32
N PRO A 296 -21.54 -9.36 2.42
CA PRO A 296 -22.87 -8.76 2.59
C PRO A 296 -23.18 -7.80 1.42
N SER A 297 -24.44 -7.71 1.04
CA SER A 297 -24.88 -6.85 -0.08
C SER A 297 -25.35 -5.46 0.36
N GLY A 298 -25.35 -5.19 1.67
CA GLY A 298 -25.79 -3.91 2.22
C GLY A 298 -25.79 -3.87 3.74
N LEU A 299 -26.18 -2.72 4.28
CA LEU A 299 -26.24 -2.40 5.70
C LEU A 299 -27.40 -1.46 5.99
N SER A 300 -28.19 -1.71 7.03
CA SER A 300 -29.09 -0.73 7.62
C SER A 300 -28.54 -0.29 8.98
N PHE A 301 -28.33 1.02 9.14
CA PHE A 301 -27.84 1.63 10.38
C PHE A 301 -28.24 3.11 10.42
N GLU A 302 -28.75 3.56 11.55
CA GLU A 302 -29.11 4.97 11.75
C GLU A 302 -27.89 5.75 12.23
N PHE A 303 -27.29 6.52 11.32
CA PHE A 303 -26.14 7.36 11.67
C PHE A 303 -26.59 8.63 12.40
N PRO A 304 -25.83 9.13 13.39
CA PRO A 304 -26.25 10.29 14.18
C PRO A 304 -26.46 11.57 13.38
N ASN A 305 -25.64 11.80 12.35
CA ASN A 305 -25.75 12.96 11.46
C ASN A 305 -26.56 12.65 10.18
N GLY A 306 -27.21 11.48 10.13
CA GLY A 306 -28.14 11.10 9.07
C GLY A 306 -29.55 11.70 9.26
N PRO A 307 -30.44 11.57 8.27
CA PRO A 307 -30.20 10.96 6.97
C PRO A 307 -29.32 11.83 6.06
N TYR A 308 -28.52 11.19 5.20
CA TYR A 308 -27.58 11.88 4.32
C TYR A 308 -28.21 12.33 3.01
N LYS A 309 -27.81 13.51 2.52
CA LYS A 309 -28.34 14.07 1.26
C LYS A 309 -27.78 13.39 0.01
N HIS A 310 -26.48 13.08 0.01
CA HIS A 310 -25.73 12.51 -1.14
C HIS A 310 -24.99 11.23 -0.74
N ALA A 311 -25.69 10.29 -0.11
CA ALA A 311 -25.08 9.07 0.41
C ALA A 311 -24.56 8.11 -0.68
N GLU A 312 -25.00 8.27 -1.93
CA GLU A 312 -24.47 7.57 -3.11
C GLU A 312 -22.98 7.83 -3.36
N ASP A 313 -22.44 8.95 -2.85
CA ASP A 313 -21.02 9.28 -2.94
C ASP A 313 -20.20 8.73 -1.77
N ALA A 314 -20.87 8.22 -0.75
CA ALA A 314 -20.24 7.70 0.44
C ALA A 314 -19.50 6.40 0.15
N ARG A 315 -18.54 6.09 1.03
CA ARG A 315 -17.86 4.80 1.05
C ARG A 315 -17.96 4.18 2.42
N LEU A 316 -18.31 2.89 2.47
CA LEU A 316 -18.27 2.12 3.70
C LEU A 316 -17.00 1.28 3.75
N PHE A 317 -16.34 1.34 4.90
CA PHE A 317 -15.22 0.49 5.25
C PHE A 317 -15.70 -0.49 6.30
N VAL A 318 -15.62 -1.76 5.99
CA VAL A 318 -16.24 -2.84 6.77
C VAL A 318 -15.18 -3.89 7.05
N TRP A 319 -14.90 -4.16 8.32
CA TRP A 319 -14.12 -5.34 8.66
C TRP A 319 -14.89 -6.59 8.28
N ARG A 320 -14.20 -7.61 7.79
CA ARG A 320 -14.69 -8.98 7.92
C ARG A 320 -14.83 -9.30 9.42
N PRO A 321 -15.85 -10.05 9.85
CA PRO A 321 -15.90 -10.59 11.20
C PRO A 321 -14.57 -11.27 11.62
N ASN A 322 -14.22 -11.11 12.89
CA ASN A 322 -12.90 -11.45 13.46
C ASN A 322 -11.70 -10.63 12.95
N ARG A 323 -11.94 -9.60 12.12
CA ARG A 323 -10.93 -8.62 11.66
C ARG A 323 -9.73 -9.28 10.98
N TRP A 324 -9.98 -10.23 10.08
CA TRP A 324 -8.92 -10.87 9.28
C TRP A 324 -8.56 -10.07 8.02
N ALA A 325 -9.55 -9.36 7.49
CA ALA A 325 -9.46 -8.48 6.34
C ALA A 325 -10.50 -7.38 6.50
N ASN A 326 -10.36 -6.29 5.76
CA ASN A 326 -11.42 -5.32 5.59
C ASN A 326 -11.84 -5.25 4.12
N TRP A 327 -13.03 -4.72 3.93
CA TRP A 327 -13.67 -4.52 2.65
C TRP A 327 -14.07 -3.06 2.55
N MET A 328 -14.03 -2.55 1.33
CA MET A 328 -14.53 -1.22 1.00
C MET A 328 -15.66 -1.37 0.00
N PHE A 329 -16.75 -0.63 0.20
CA PHE A 329 -17.93 -0.65 -0.66
C PHE A 329 -18.34 0.76 -1.04
N ASP A 330 -18.52 0.99 -2.34
CA ASP A 330 -19.28 2.14 -2.82
C ASP A 330 -20.78 1.95 -2.50
N VAL A 331 -21.53 3.02 -2.31
CA VAL A 331 -22.99 2.97 -2.08
C VAL A 331 -23.72 3.02 -3.41
N ALA A 332 -24.41 1.93 -3.78
CA ALA A 332 -25.22 1.88 -5.00
C ALA A 332 -26.61 2.50 -4.82
N LYS A 333 -27.17 2.40 -3.61
CA LYS A 333 -28.49 2.95 -3.28
C LYS A 333 -28.55 3.28 -1.79
N TYR A 334 -29.18 4.41 -1.47
CA TYR A 334 -29.51 4.81 -0.11
C TYR A 334 -31.01 5.09 0.04
N GLU A 335 -31.62 4.54 1.08
CA GLU A 335 -33.02 4.80 1.44
C GLU A 335 -33.08 5.60 2.74
N ALA A 336 -33.28 6.92 2.62
CA ALA A 336 -33.22 7.84 3.76
C ALA A 336 -34.19 7.50 4.91
N THR A 337 -35.40 7.03 4.60
CA THR A 337 -36.42 6.69 5.62
C THR A 337 -36.01 5.51 6.50
N THR A 338 -35.33 4.53 5.92
CA THR A 338 -34.91 3.29 6.61
C THR A 338 -33.42 3.29 6.94
N GLN A 339 -32.69 4.34 6.52
CA GLN A 339 -31.24 4.44 6.50
C GLN A 339 -30.55 3.15 6.03
N ASN A 340 -31.08 2.61 4.92
CA ASN A 340 -30.60 1.38 4.32
C ASN A 340 -29.67 1.68 3.15
N PHE A 341 -28.48 1.07 3.18
CA PHE A 341 -27.42 1.21 2.19
C PHE A 341 -27.27 -0.10 1.42
N THR A 342 -27.46 -0.06 0.10
CA THR A 342 -27.12 -1.17 -0.79
C THR A 342 -25.71 -0.99 -1.30
N PHE A 343 -24.87 -2.01 -1.18
CA PHE A 343 -23.48 -1.97 -1.60
C PHE A 343 -23.33 -2.20 -3.11
N GLY A 344 -22.50 -1.37 -3.73
CA GLY A 344 -22.19 -1.41 -5.17
C GLY A 344 -20.90 -2.17 -5.47
N ARG A 345 -19.91 -1.44 -5.98
CA ARG A 345 -18.56 -1.95 -6.28
C ARG A 345 -17.77 -2.13 -4.98
N GLY A 346 -16.86 -3.11 -4.98
CA GLY A 346 -15.93 -3.40 -3.88
C GLY A 346 -16.19 -4.75 -3.23
N GLY A 347 -15.71 -4.92 -1.99
CA GLY A 347 -15.81 -6.20 -1.26
C GLY A 347 -14.78 -7.25 -1.66
N ASN A 348 -13.76 -6.90 -2.43
CA ASN A 348 -12.74 -7.79 -3.00
C ASN A 348 -11.34 -7.59 -2.41
N GLN A 349 -11.20 -6.75 -1.40
CA GLN A 349 -9.91 -6.45 -0.74
C GLN A 349 -9.45 -7.55 0.22
N GLY A 350 -10.22 -8.63 0.37
CA GLY A 350 -9.80 -9.83 1.10
C GLY A 350 -10.34 -11.09 0.47
N ALA A 351 -9.53 -12.15 0.45
CA ALA A 351 -9.86 -13.38 -0.30
C ALA A 351 -10.96 -14.21 0.36
N ARG A 352 -11.11 -14.07 1.69
CA ARG A 352 -12.12 -14.78 2.48
C ARG A 352 -13.34 -13.92 2.70
N GLY A 353 -14.50 -14.49 2.38
CA GLY A 353 -15.81 -13.88 2.57
C GLY A 353 -16.37 -14.00 3.99
N GLU A 354 -17.56 -13.46 4.18
CA GLU A 354 -18.49 -13.75 5.29
C GLU A 354 -19.92 -13.32 4.91
N ASN A 355 -20.93 -13.88 5.59
CA ASN A 355 -22.34 -13.51 5.37
C ASN A 355 -22.67 -12.09 5.89
N THR A 356 -21.94 -11.60 6.88
CA THR A 356 -22.15 -10.31 7.52
C THR A 356 -20.85 -9.52 7.56
N GLY A 357 -20.98 -8.20 7.73
CA GLY A 357 -19.85 -7.36 8.10
C GLY A 357 -19.54 -7.45 9.59
N GLY A 358 -18.34 -7.03 9.96
CA GLY A 358 -17.91 -6.71 11.31
C GLY A 358 -17.88 -5.19 11.50
N ASP A 359 -16.96 -4.70 12.32
CA ASP A 359 -16.90 -3.27 12.66
C ASP A 359 -16.71 -2.39 11.41
N PHE A 360 -17.38 -1.25 11.37
CA PHE A 360 -17.46 -0.43 10.16
C PHE A 360 -17.41 1.08 10.42
N PHE A 361 -17.14 1.85 9.38
CA PHE A 361 -17.34 3.31 9.34
C PHE A 361 -17.79 3.74 7.95
N ILE A 362 -18.33 4.94 7.87
CA ILE A 362 -18.68 5.60 6.62
C ILE A 362 -17.80 6.83 6.45
N GLU A 363 -17.40 7.13 5.21
CA GLU A 363 -16.71 8.37 4.85
C GLU A 363 -17.34 9.00 3.60
N ASN A 364 -16.92 10.23 3.33
CA ASN A 364 -17.28 11.02 2.15
C ASN A 364 -18.73 11.50 2.11
N VAL A 365 -19.20 12.06 3.21
CA VAL A 365 -20.51 12.73 3.28
C VAL A 365 -20.33 14.07 3.97
N MET A 366 -21.03 15.10 3.47
CA MET A 366 -20.87 16.48 3.95
C MET A 366 -21.30 16.62 5.42
N GLU A 367 -22.32 15.87 5.81
CA GLU A 367 -22.89 15.88 7.16
C GLU A 367 -21.91 15.38 8.22
N GLU A 368 -20.89 14.62 7.82
CA GLU A 368 -19.81 14.14 8.70
C GLU A 368 -18.55 15.02 8.60
N LEU A 369 -18.61 16.20 7.96
CA LEU A 369 -17.54 17.21 8.05
C LEU A 369 -17.71 17.99 9.36
N ASP A 370 -17.43 17.33 10.48
CA ASP A 370 -17.74 17.85 11.81
C ASP A 370 -16.54 17.81 12.78
N TYR A 371 -15.36 17.37 12.32
CA TYR A 371 -14.15 17.30 13.15
C TYR A 371 -12.93 18.02 12.56
N PRO A 372 -12.09 18.67 13.39
CA PRO A 372 -10.88 19.34 12.91
C PRO A 372 -9.92 18.43 12.15
N GLY A 373 -9.45 18.90 10.99
CA GLY A 373 -8.55 18.17 10.11
C GLY A 373 -9.26 17.38 9.01
N GLU A 374 -10.59 17.42 8.98
CA GLU A 374 -11.38 16.77 7.94
C GLU A 374 -11.54 17.62 6.68
N PHE A 375 -11.66 16.95 5.54
CA PHE A 375 -12.04 17.57 4.27
C PHE A 375 -13.20 16.83 3.61
N PHE A 376 -13.96 17.54 2.80
CA PHE A 376 -15.02 16.99 1.95
C PHE A 376 -14.97 17.67 0.58
N PHE A 377 -14.98 16.88 -0.49
CA PHE A 377 -15.12 17.38 -1.85
C PHE A 377 -16.53 17.11 -2.36
N ASP A 378 -17.29 18.19 -2.53
CA ASP A 378 -18.61 18.15 -3.14
C ASP A 378 -18.46 18.21 -4.65
N LYS A 379 -18.54 17.04 -5.31
CA LYS A 379 -18.44 16.97 -6.77
C LYS A 379 -19.66 17.56 -7.50
N HIS A 380 -20.81 17.68 -6.83
CA HIS A 380 -22.02 18.26 -7.44
C HIS A 380 -21.98 19.78 -7.45
N ALA A 381 -21.40 20.37 -6.40
CA ALA A 381 -21.16 21.81 -6.32
C ALA A 381 -19.78 22.24 -6.85
N GLU A 382 -18.91 21.28 -7.17
CA GLU A 382 -17.49 21.47 -7.51
C GLU A 382 -16.74 22.30 -6.44
N LYS A 383 -16.90 21.94 -5.17
CA LYS A 383 -16.34 22.67 -4.03
C LYS A 383 -15.55 21.77 -3.10
N LEU A 384 -14.40 22.27 -2.65
CA LEU A 384 -13.61 21.65 -1.60
C LEU A 384 -13.87 22.38 -0.28
N TYR A 385 -14.29 21.62 0.72
CA TYR A 385 -14.49 22.06 2.10
C TYR A 385 -13.39 21.49 3.00
N LEU A 386 -12.93 22.31 3.94
CA LEU A 386 -11.90 21.94 4.91
C LEU A 386 -12.33 22.41 6.30
N TYR A 387 -12.46 21.48 7.24
CA TYR A 387 -12.48 21.81 8.66
C TYR A 387 -11.03 22.05 9.10
N TYR A 388 -10.62 23.31 9.15
CA TYR A 388 -9.24 23.65 9.43
C TYR A 388 -8.90 23.47 10.91
N ASN A 389 -7.91 22.62 11.18
CA ASN A 389 -7.37 22.38 12.52
C ASN A 389 -6.41 23.51 12.94
N GLY A 390 -6.97 24.69 13.12
CA GLY A 390 -6.26 25.92 13.50
C GLY A 390 -7.24 27.02 13.88
N THR A 391 -6.72 28.22 14.14
CA THR A 391 -7.55 29.40 14.39
C THR A 391 -7.61 30.27 13.14
N GLY A 392 -8.81 30.71 12.75
CA GLY A 392 -9.00 31.55 11.57
C GLY A 392 -8.82 30.79 10.25
N ALA A 393 -8.36 31.52 9.22
CA ALA A 393 -8.26 31.02 7.85
C ALA A 393 -7.14 29.98 7.68
N PRO A 394 -7.34 28.97 6.81
CA PRO A 394 -6.25 28.13 6.34
C PRO A 394 -5.18 28.99 5.64
N PRO A 395 -3.88 28.66 5.76
CA PRO A 395 -2.82 29.44 5.14
C PRO A 395 -2.94 29.43 3.61
N ALA A 396 -2.90 30.61 2.99
CA ALA A 396 -3.01 30.74 1.54
C ALA A 396 -1.77 30.21 0.79
N ASP A 397 -0.62 30.13 1.48
CA ASP A 397 0.65 29.64 0.97
C ASP A 397 0.88 28.14 1.27
N ALA A 398 -0.06 27.47 1.94
CA ALA A 398 0.02 26.03 2.15
C ALA A 398 -0.08 25.27 0.82
N SER A 399 0.65 24.16 0.73
CA SER A 399 0.59 23.27 -0.43
C SER A 399 -0.56 22.29 -0.26
N TYR A 400 -1.59 22.42 -1.10
CA TYR A 400 -2.72 21.49 -1.19
C TYR A 400 -2.51 20.57 -2.39
N VAL A 401 -2.40 19.26 -2.14
CA VAL A 401 -2.09 18.27 -3.18
C VAL A 401 -3.10 17.13 -3.11
N VAL A 402 -3.73 16.81 -4.24
CA VAL A 402 -4.63 15.65 -4.38
C VAL A 402 -3.88 14.56 -5.15
N PRO A 403 -3.69 13.36 -4.57
CA PRO A 403 -3.16 12.19 -5.27
C PRO A 403 -4.01 11.81 -6.50
N ARG A 404 -3.40 11.69 -7.69
CA ARG A 404 -4.13 11.38 -8.96
C ARG A 404 -3.53 10.21 -9.75
N VAL A 405 -2.22 10.02 -9.70
CA VAL A 405 -1.53 8.93 -10.42
C VAL A 405 -1.30 7.76 -9.48
N GLN A 406 -1.84 6.57 -9.77
CA GLN A 406 -1.65 5.36 -8.93
C GLN A 406 -0.24 4.77 -9.07
N VAL A 407 0.26 4.66 -10.31
CA VAL A 407 1.57 4.08 -10.62
C VAL A 407 2.49 5.19 -11.09
N LEU A 408 3.51 5.52 -10.30
CA LEU A 408 4.42 6.62 -10.61
C LEU A 408 5.46 6.19 -11.64
N VAL A 409 6.05 5.00 -11.43
CA VAL A 409 7.05 4.41 -12.31
C VAL A 409 6.66 2.99 -12.65
N ASN A 410 6.50 2.70 -13.95
CA ASN A 410 6.12 1.40 -14.48
C ASN A 410 7.24 0.83 -15.34
N LEU A 411 7.90 -0.23 -14.84
CA LEU A 411 8.86 -1.04 -15.59
C LEU A 411 8.12 -2.28 -16.12
N THR A 412 7.75 -2.25 -17.40
CA THR A 412 7.05 -3.37 -18.04
C THR A 412 7.81 -3.87 -19.27
N GLY A 413 8.17 -5.15 -19.22
CA GLY A 413 8.60 -5.96 -20.34
C GLY A 413 7.87 -7.30 -20.33
N THR A 414 8.48 -8.32 -20.93
CA THR A 414 8.00 -9.71 -20.90
C THR A 414 9.13 -10.66 -20.54
N GLN A 415 8.86 -11.92 -20.21
CA GLN A 415 9.91 -12.95 -20.08
C GLN A 415 10.84 -13.03 -21.31
N TRP A 416 10.30 -12.75 -22.50
CA TRP A 416 10.99 -12.88 -23.79
C TRP A 416 11.71 -11.61 -24.22
N ASN A 417 11.23 -10.46 -23.78
CA ASN A 417 11.85 -9.15 -24.00
C ASN A 417 11.80 -8.34 -22.70
N PRO A 418 12.62 -8.69 -21.69
CA PRO A 418 12.52 -8.08 -20.38
C PRO A 418 13.20 -6.72 -20.34
N VAL A 419 12.77 -5.87 -19.40
CA VAL A 419 13.52 -4.66 -19.00
C VAL A 419 14.69 -5.10 -18.12
N LYS A 420 15.92 -4.75 -18.49
CA LYS A 420 17.12 -5.25 -17.80
C LYS A 420 17.90 -4.15 -17.10
N ASN A 421 18.45 -4.45 -15.93
CA ASN A 421 19.50 -3.67 -15.27
C ASN A 421 19.15 -2.20 -15.01
N ILE A 422 17.89 -1.90 -14.67
CA ILE A 422 17.47 -0.55 -14.25
C ILE A 422 17.91 -0.30 -12.81
N LYS A 423 18.40 0.91 -12.53
CA LYS A 423 18.68 1.36 -11.17
C LYS A 423 17.88 2.61 -10.85
N VAL A 424 17.19 2.62 -9.71
CA VAL A 424 16.45 3.77 -9.16
C VAL A 424 17.06 4.11 -7.82
N GLN A 425 17.63 5.31 -7.68
CA GLN A 425 18.49 5.64 -6.54
C GLN A 425 18.18 6.99 -5.88
N GLY A 426 18.01 7.00 -4.56
CA GLY A 426 17.94 8.24 -3.79
C GLY A 426 16.68 9.09 -3.98
N ILE A 427 15.61 8.52 -4.55
CA ILE A 427 14.39 9.26 -4.91
C ILE A 427 13.33 9.10 -3.81
N HIS A 428 12.64 10.20 -3.50
CA HIS A 428 11.44 10.21 -2.67
C HIS A 428 10.19 10.04 -3.56
N PHE A 429 9.36 9.05 -3.29
CA PHE A 429 8.07 8.81 -3.95
C PHE A 429 6.93 9.14 -3.00
N SER A 430 5.99 9.96 -3.44
CA SER A 430 4.87 10.43 -2.62
C SER A 430 3.54 10.53 -3.37
N ALA A 431 2.44 10.59 -2.61
CA ALA A 431 1.11 10.97 -3.08
C ALA A 431 0.61 10.19 -4.34
N SER A 432 0.88 8.88 -4.41
CA SER A 432 0.20 8.03 -5.40
C SER A 432 -1.28 7.89 -5.03
N ALA A 433 -2.18 7.89 -6.01
CA ALA A 433 -3.62 7.76 -5.77
C ALA A 433 -4.01 6.44 -5.08
N PRO A 434 -5.13 6.41 -4.32
CA PRO A 434 -5.55 5.20 -3.61
C PRO A 434 -5.86 4.03 -4.55
N THR A 435 -5.48 2.83 -4.12
CA THR A 435 -5.63 1.59 -4.92
C THR A 435 -6.68 0.64 -4.35
N TYR A 436 -7.23 0.91 -3.17
CA TYR A 436 -8.11 -0.01 -2.45
C TYR A 436 -9.46 -0.30 -3.15
N MET A 437 -9.87 0.49 -4.14
CA MET A 437 -11.05 0.18 -5.00
C MET A 437 -10.67 -0.30 -6.41
N MET A 438 -9.38 -0.47 -6.69
CA MET A 438 -8.91 -1.01 -7.96
C MET A 438 -9.17 -2.52 -8.05
N PRO A 439 -8.98 -3.15 -9.21
CA PRO A 439 -9.13 -4.60 -9.30
C PRO A 439 -8.14 -5.35 -8.39
N HIS A 440 -8.67 -6.20 -7.52
CA HIS A 440 -7.93 -7.15 -6.68
C HIS A 440 -8.07 -8.55 -7.22
N GLY A 441 -7.06 -9.40 -7.04
CA GLY A 441 -7.16 -10.83 -7.28
C GLY A 441 -6.66 -11.65 -6.10
N VAL A 442 -7.07 -12.91 -6.06
CA VAL A 442 -6.63 -13.87 -5.05
C VAL A 442 -5.47 -14.68 -5.64
N PRO A 443 -4.23 -14.45 -5.18
CA PRO A 443 -3.06 -15.00 -5.85
C PRO A 443 -2.91 -16.50 -5.62
N SER A 444 -3.41 -17.05 -4.51
CA SER A 444 -3.27 -18.47 -4.15
C SER A 444 -4.27 -18.85 -3.06
N ALA A 445 -4.11 -20.03 -2.46
CA ALA A 445 -4.97 -20.52 -1.39
C ALA A 445 -4.71 -19.89 0.00
N GLY A 446 -3.85 -18.85 0.08
CA GLY A 446 -3.74 -17.98 1.24
C GLY A 446 -4.92 -17.01 1.37
N ASP A 447 -5.02 -16.29 2.48
CA ASP A 447 -6.22 -15.53 2.84
C ASP A 447 -6.25 -14.12 2.23
N TRP A 448 -5.24 -13.73 1.46
CA TRP A 448 -5.04 -12.36 0.98
C TRP A 448 -5.56 -12.19 -0.44
N ALA A 449 -6.25 -11.08 -0.67
CA ALA A 449 -6.43 -10.54 -2.01
C ALA A 449 -5.47 -9.35 -2.18
N LEU A 450 -4.95 -9.16 -3.39
CA LEU A 450 -3.98 -8.11 -3.69
C LEU A 450 -4.42 -7.36 -4.94
N ASP A 451 -4.26 -6.05 -4.95
CA ASP A 451 -4.21 -5.28 -6.18
C ASP A 451 -2.78 -5.29 -6.75
N ARG A 452 -2.64 -5.11 -8.07
CA ARG A 452 -1.32 -5.02 -8.75
C ARG A 452 -0.81 -3.59 -8.91
N TYR A 453 -1.45 -2.60 -8.30
CA TYR A 453 -1.05 -1.21 -8.41
C TYR A 453 -0.05 -0.88 -7.31
N SER A 454 1.01 -0.15 -7.67
CA SER A 454 2.01 0.33 -6.73
C SER A 454 2.70 1.57 -7.29
N ALA A 455 3.27 2.41 -6.42
CA ALA A 455 4.02 3.58 -6.87
C ALA A 455 5.17 3.21 -7.82
N VAL A 456 5.86 2.09 -7.55
CA VAL A 456 6.83 1.49 -8.48
C VAL A 456 6.38 0.06 -8.83
N PHE A 457 6.07 -0.18 -10.10
CA PHE A 457 5.59 -1.46 -10.61
C PHE A 457 6.62 -2.13 -11.51
N LEU A 458 6.94 -3.40 -11.24
CA LEU A 458 7.91 -4.20 -11.96
C LEU A 458 7.26 -5.44 -12.58
N GLN A 459 7.27 -5.57 -13.90
CA GLN A 459 6.84 -6.78 -14.60
C GLN A 459 7.73 -7.08 -15.81
N GLY A 460 8.10 -8.34 -15.99
CA GLY A 460 9.00 -8.74 -17.07
C GLY A 460 10.37 -8.08 -16.92
N THR A 461 10.97 -8.10 -15.73
CA THR A 461 12.26 -7.42 -15.46
C THR A 461 13.37 -8.38 -15.02
N GLN A 462 14.63 -7.97 -15.25
CA GLN A 462 15.82 -8.68 -14.78
C GLN A 462 16.83 -7.71 -14.17
N GLY A 463 17.28 -7.96 -12.94
CA GLY A 463 18.34 -7.18 -12.30
C GLY A 463 17.95 -5.74 -11.97
N THR A 464 16.68 -5.48 -11.67
CA THR A 464 16.22 -4.16 -11.22
C THR A 464 16.71 -3.87 -9.80
N LEU A 465 17.30 -2.70 -9.57
CA LEU A 465 17.77 -2.23 -8.26
C LEU A 465 17.02 -0.96 -7.84
N ILE A 466 16.38 -1.00 -6.67
CA ILE A 466 15.83 0.17 -5.96
C ILE A 466 16.69 0.37 -4.72
N ASP A 467 17.39 1.49 -4.62
CA ASP A 467 18.44 1.70 -3.61
C ASP A 467 18.35 3.09 -2.98
N GLY A 468 18.29 3.16 -1.65
CA GLY A 468 18.29 4.45 -0.94
C GLY A 468 17.05 5.31 -1.21
N CYS A 469 15.93 4.71 -1.60
CA CYS A 469 14.70 5.43 -1.92
C CYS A 469 13.82 5.61 -0.68
N VAL A 470 12.95 6.61 -0.71
CA VAL A 470 11.94 6.85 0.34
C VAL A 470 10.56 6.73 -0.30
N PHE A 471 9.69 5.92 0.29
CA PHE A 471 8.30 5.77 -0.10
C PHE A 471 7.45 6.28 1.06
N ASP A 472 6.90 7.48 0.92
CA ASP A 472 6.17 8.15 2.00
C ASP A 472 4.80 8.60 1.52
N ARG A 473 3.78 8.36 2.35
CA ARG A 473 2.41 8.83 2.09
C ARG A 473 1.87 8.48 0.70
N LEU A 474 2.06 7.23 0.33
CA LEU A 474 1.43 6.62 -0.83
C LEU A 474 0.08 6.06 -0.40
N GLU A 475 -0.98 6.29 -1.16
CA GLU A 475 -2.33 5.85 -0.78
C GLU A 475 -2.60 4.36 -1.07
N GLY A 476 -1.59 3.62 -1.56
CA GLY A 476 -1.65 2.20 -1.91
C GLY A 476 -0.33 1.48 -1.61
N ASN A 477 0.04 0.51 -2.45
CA ASN A 477 1.30 -0.24 -2.32
C ASN A 477 2.51 0.58 -2.80
N ALA A 478 3.69 0.37 -2.20
CA ALA A 478 4.91 1.07 -2.62
C ALA A 478 5.63 0.38 -3.79
N VAL A 479 5.98 -0.91 -3.67
CA VAL A 479 6.65 -1.68 -4.74
C VAL A 479 5.91 -2.98 -5.03
N MET A 480 5.63 -3.25 -6.31
CA MET A 480 5.05 -4.50 -6.79
C MET A 480 6.03 -5.21 -7.72
N VAL A 481 6.33 -6.48 -7.42
CA VAL A 481 7.14 -7.39 -8.24
C VAL A 481 6.21 -8.44 -8.86
N SER A 482 5.75 -8.18 -10.08
CA SER A 482 4.64 -8.86 -10.76
C SER A 482 5.12 -9.80 -11.87
N GLY A 483 4.60 -11.03 -11.94
CA GLY A 483 4.88 -11.96 -13.03
C GLY A 483 6.36 -12.28 -13.17
N TYR A 484 6.86 -12.50 -14.40
CA TYR A 484 8.28 -12.74 -14.64
C TYR A 484 9.16 -11.61 -14.06
N ASN A 485 9.94 -11.93 -13.03
CA ASN A 485 11.01 -11.08 -12.52
C ASN A 485 12.20 -11.94 -12.08
N ARG A 486 13.42 -11.50 -12.39
CA ARG A 486 14.65 -12.16 -11.93
C ARG A 486 15.53 -11.16 -11.20
N ASP A 487 15.95 -11.52 -9.99
CA ASP A 487 17.00 -10.79 -9.26
C ASP A 487 16.64 -9.31 -8.98
N ALA A 488 15.36 -9.02 -8.71
CA ALA A 488 14.94 -7.70 -8.26
C ALA A 488 15.47 -7.44 -6.84
N THR A 489 16.16 -6.32 -6.63
CA THR A 489 16.75 -5.96 -5.33
C THR A 489 16.19 -4.63 -4.86
N ILE A 490 15.54 -4.64 -3.69
CA ILE A 490 15.08 -3.44 -2.98
C ILE A 490 15.94 -3.33 -1.73
N GLN A 491 16.72 -2.25 -1.63
CA GLN A 491 17.66 -2.11 -0.52
C GLN A 491 17.81 -0.69 0.00
N ASN A 492 18.29 -0.59 1.24
CA ASN A 492 18.62 0.67 1.91
C ASN A 492 17.49 1.71 1.86
N SER A 493 16.24 1.28 1.72
CA SER A 493 15.09 2.15 1.45
C SER A 493 14.15 2.24 2.65
N ASP A 494 13.37 3.32 2.71
CA ASP A 494 12.46 3.61 3.82
C ASP A 494 11.01 3.69 3.34
N PHE A 495 10.11 3.03 4.07
CA PHE A 495 8.68 2.97 3.76
C PHE A 495 7.88 3.52 4.95
N SER A 496 7.05 4.54 4.74
CA SER A 496 6.22 5.10 5.80
C SER A 496 4.86 5.59 5.35
N TYR A 497 3.87 5.41 6.23
CA TYR A 497 2.51 5.94 6.04
C TYR A 497 1.89 5.45 4.73
N LEU A 498 1.90 4.14 4.48
CA LEU A 498 1.42 3.54 3.24
C LEU A 498 -0.03 3.10 3.36
N GLY A 499 -0.82 3.29 2.31
CA GLY A 499 -2.19 2.80 2.23
C GLY A 499 -2.32 1.28 2.21
N GLY A 500 -1.32 0.60 1.63
CA GLY A 500 -1.24 -0.85 1.51
C GLY A 500 0.13 -1.42 1.91
N ASN A 501 0.68 -2.31 1.08
CA ASN A 501 1.94 -3.03 1.30
C ASN A 501 3.18 -2.18 1.02
N ALA A 502 4.30 -2.45 1.71
CA ALA A 502 5.59 -1.87 1.33
C ALA A 502 6.17 -2.56 0.09
N VAL A 503 6.34 -3.89 0.14
CA VAL A 503 6.76 -4.68 -1.01
C VAL A 503 5.83 -5.89 -1.16
N ALA A 504 5.25 -6.06 -2.35
CA ALA A 504 4.45 -7.21 -2.71
C ALA A 504 5.07 -7.91 -3.92
N ALA A 505 5.13 -9.25 -3.90
CA ALA A 505 5.59 -10.06 -5.00
C ALA A 505 4.51 -11.08 -5.40
N TRP A 506 4.09 -11.08 -6.66
CA TRP A 506 2.98 -11.92 -7.11
C TRP A 506 3.20 -12.46 -8.53
N GLY A 507 3.42 -13.77 -8.63
CA GLY A 507 3.53 -14.49 -9.91
C GLY A 507 2.20 -14.87 -10.56
N TYR A 508 2.29 -15.39 -11.77
CA TYR A 508 1.19 -16.00 -12.51
C TYR A 508 1.40 -17.52 -12.61
N THR A 509 0.30 -18.24 -12.85
CA THR A 509 0.27 -19.63 -13.29
C THR A 509 -0.71 -19.73 -14.47
N ASN A 510 -0.86 -20.92 -15.06
CA ASN A 510 -1.76 -21.17 -16.20
C ASN A 510 -3.28 -21.16 -15.85
N GLU A 511 -3.68 -20.38 -14.84
CA GLU A 511 -5.06 -20.32 -14.33
C GLU A 511 -5.98 -19.40 -15.16
N THR A 512 -5.41 -18.57 -16.05
CA THR A 512 -6.19 -17.71 -16.94
C THR A 512 -5.92 -18.05 -18.41
N ARG A 513 -6.89 -17.76 -19.29
CA ARG A 513 -6.78 -18.11 -20.72
C ARG A 513 -5.76 -17.28 -21.49
N THR A 514 -5.24 -16.21 -20.90
CA THR A 514 -4.27 -15.32 -21.52
C THR A 514 -2.98 -15.36 -20.74
N ASP A 515 -1.87 -15.58 -21.43
CA ASP A 515 -0.57 -15.48 -20.81
C ASP A 515 -0.13 -14.00 -20.72
N ARG A 516 0.10 -13.51 -19.50
CA ARG A 516 0.50 -12.11 -19.27
C ARG A 516 1.99 -11.86 -19.58
N GLY A 517 2.80 -12.91 -19.61
CA GLY A 517 4.19 -12.95 -20.08
C GLY A 517 4.35 -13.08 -21.58
N ARG A 518 3.36 -13.66 -22.25
CA ARG A 518 3.26 -13.83 -23.71
C ARG A 518 1.97 -13.19 -24.23
N PRO A 519 1.90 -11.85 -24.32
CA PRO A 519 0.72 -11.17 -24.84
C PRO A 519 0.27 -11.75 -26.18
N GLY A 520 -1.00 -12.14 -26.26
CA GLY A 520 -1.59 -12.76 -27.47
C GLY A 520 -1.57 -14.29 -27.50
N ILE A 521 -0.93 -14.96 -26.55
CA ILE A 521 -1.01 -16.43 -26.41
C ILE A 521 -2.26 -16.82 -25.63
N ILE A 522 -3.00 -17.78 -26.20
CA ILE A 522 -4.14 -18.42 -25.56
C ILE A 522 -3.68 -19.72 -24.88
N LEU A 523 -3.85 -19.79 -23.57
CA LEU A 523 -3.57 -20.99 -22.78
C LEU A 523 -4.75 -21.96 -22.92
N ALA A 524 -4.62 -22.94 -23.82
CA ALA A 524 -5.70 -23.84 -24.22
C ALA A 524 -6.31 -24.66 -23.06
N ASN A 525 -5.49 -24.97 -22.05
CA ASN A 525 -5.90 -25.79 -20.91
C ASN A 525 -6.24 -24.97 -19.65
N ALA A 526 -6.27 -23.63 -19.75
CA ALA A 526 -6.76 -22.80 -18.66
C ALA A 526 -8.29 -22.94 -18.50
N PRO A 527 -8.83 -22.88 -17.28
CA PRO A 527 -8.14 -22.72 -16.00
C PRO A 527 -7.67 -24.04 -15.36
N ALA A 528 -7.98 -25.20 -15.96
CA ALA A 528 -7.66 -26.54 -15.42
C ALA A 528 -6.16 -26.79 -15.22
N ALA A 529 -5.30 -26.08 -15.97
CA ALA A 529 -3.85 -26.09 -15.82
C ALA A 529 -3.32 -25.10 -14.76
N GLY A 530 -4.17 -24.47 -13.94
CA GLY A 530 -3.75 -23.43 -12.97
C GLY A 530 -2.72 -23.88 -11.93
N VAL A 531 -2.59 -25.19 -11.71
CA VAL A 531 -1.54 -25.82 -10.88
C VAL A 531 -0.13 -25.62 -11.44
N ASP A 532 -0.01 -25.42 -12.76
CA ASP A 532 1.25 -25.35 -13.48
C ASP A 532 1.89 -23.95 -13.40
N GLY A 533 3.00 -23.87 -12.68
CA GLY A 533 3.87 -22.70 -12.58
C GLY A 533 5.23 -22.89 -13.25
N THR A 534 5.38 -23.88 -14.14
CA THR A 534 6.66 -24.24 -14.78
C THR A 534 7.05 -23.33 -15.95
N ASP A 535 6.16 -22.43 -16.38
CA ASP A 535 6.40 -21.48 -17.48
C ASP A 535 7.44 -20.40 -17.13
N GLY A 536 7.64 -20.14 -15.83
CA GLY A 536 8.55 -19.14 -15.31
C GLY A 536 7.95 -17.75 -15.10
N GLU A 537 6.64 -17.54 -15.28
CA GLU A 537 5.94 -16.25 -15.13
C GLU A 537 5.70 -15.84 -13.66
N HIS A 538 6.72 -16.03 -12.84
CA HIS A 538 6.73 -15.69 -11.43
C HIS A 538 8.04 -14.97 -11.04
N PRO A 539 8.03 -14.17 -9.96
CA PRO A 539 9.25 -13.63 -9.37
C PRO A 539 10.15 -14.73 -8.82
N LEU A 540 11.45 -14.61 -9.10
CA LEU A 540 12.49 -15.52 -8.60
C LEU A 540 13.70 -14.70 -8.11
N ARG A 541 14.18 -15.02 -6.90
CA ARG A 541 15.33 -14.33 -6.26
C ARG A 541 15.13 -12.84 -5.99
N THR A 542 13.92 -12.45 -5.60
CA THR A 542 13.67 -11.09 -5.08
C THR A 542 14.40 -10.89 -3.76
N THR A 543 15.22 -9.85 -3.63
CA THR A 543 15.93 -9.51 -2.39
C THR A 543 15.39 -8.21 -1.82
N VAL A 544 14.95 -8.22 -0.56
CA VAL A 544 14.56 -7.04 0.22
C VAL A 544 15.48 -6.94 1.43
N GLN A 545 16.36 -5.95 1.45
CA GLN A 545 17.40 -5.87 2.50
C GLN A 545 17.71 -4.47 3.02
N ASN A 546 18.13 -4.38 4.29
CA ASN A 546 18.54 -3.12 4.93
C ASN A 546 17.48 -2.00 4.83
N CYS A 547 16.20 -2.38 4.74
CA CYS A 547 15.08 -1.46 4.63
C CYS A 547 14.42 -1.21 5.99
N THR A 548 13.75 -0.05 6.12
CA THR A 548 12.86 0.22 7.25
C THR A 548 11.43 0.40 6.78
N ALA A 549 10.46 -0.06 7.55
CA ALA A 549 9.05 0.17 7.27
C ALA A 549 8.27 0.48 8.55
N ARG A 550 7.29 1.40 8.45
CA ARG A 550 6.39 1.73 9.56
C ARG A 550 5.06 2.34 9.11
N GLU A 551 4.02 2.17 9.93
CA GLU A 551 2.69 2.77 9.71
C GLU A 551 2.17 2.47 8.29
N ILE A 552 2.07 1.19 7.95
CA ILE A 552 1.56 0.72 6.65
C ILE A 552 0.11 0.24 6.76
N GLY A 553 -0.54 -0.06 5.64
CA GLY A 553 -1.93 -0.55 5.62
C GLY A 553 -2.92 0.42 6.28
N LEU A 554 -2.79 1.72 5.99
CA LEU A 554 -3.71 2.74 6.51
C LEU A 554 -5.15 2.51 6.01
N TYR A 555 -5.33 2.03 4.77
CA TYR A 555 -6.63 1.65 4.22
C TYR A 555 -6.81 0.13 4.19
N GLU A 556 -5.93 -0.60 3.50
CA GLU A 556 -6.03 -2.04 3.36
C GLU A 556 -5.33 -2.75 4.50
N LYS A 557 -6.11 -3.51 5.27
CA LYS A 557 -5.64 -4.08 6.53
C LYS A 557 -5.02 -5.46 6.36
N GLN A 558 -5.19 -6.11 5.21
CA GLN A 558 -4.32 -7.21 4.78
C GLN A 558 -3.11 -6.64 4.04
N SER A 559 -2.20 -6.02 4.80
CA SER A 559 -0.97 -5.42 4.29
C SER A 559 0.24 -5.76 5.14
N SER A 560 1.38 -6.01 4.48
CA SER A 560 2.66 -6.42 5.08
C SER A 560 3.80 -5.50 4.65
N PHE A 561 4.91 -5.55 5.40
CA PHE A 561 6.18 -5.03 4.91
C PHE A 561 6.64 -5.82 3.68
N PHE A 562 6.55 -7.15 3.75
CA PHE A 562 6.77 -8.03 2.61
C PHE A 562 5.65 -9.07 2.52
N VAL A 563 4.97 -9.13 1.38
CA VAL A 563 4.06 -10.24 1.04
C VAL A 563 4.50 -10.88 -0.26
N GLN A 564 4.45 -12.21 -0.32
CA GLN A 564 4.68 -12.94 -1.56
C GLN A 564 3.59 -13.97 -1.84
N ALA A 565 3.33 -14.22 -3.12
CA ALA A 565 2.47 -15.31 -3.58
C ALA A 565 2.91 -15.79 -4.97
N LYS A 566 2.96 -17.10 -5.21
CA LYS A 566 3.47 -17.69 -6.45
C LYS A 566 4.87 -17.15 -6.78
N THR A 567 5.79 -17.30 -5.83
CA THR A 567 7.18 -16.83 -5.93
C THR A 567 8.12 -17.89 -5.37
N ALA A 568 9.43 -17.73 -5.60
CA ALA A 568 10.42 -18.61 -5.00
C ALA A 568 11.78 -17.92 -4.80
N GLN A 569 12.58 -18.48 -3.89
CA GLN A 569 13.94 -18.06 -3.56
C GLN A 569 14.05 -16.58 -3.14
N SER A 570 12.99 -16.00 -2.59
CA SER A 570 12.97 -14.64 -2.07
C SER A 570 13.85 -14.53 -0.82
N ARG A 571 14.51 -13.38 -0.64
CA ARG A 571 15.43 -13.12 0.47
C ARG A 571 15.03 -11.85 1.19
N VAL A 572 14.54 -11.97 2.43
CA VAL A 572 14.14 -10.85 3.28
C VAL A 572 15.15 -10.75 4.42
N LEU A 573 16.11 -9.82 4.29
CA LEU A 573 17.33 -9.81 5.09
C LEU A 573 17.58 -8.48 5.81
N SER A 574 17.90 -8.51 7.10
CA SER A 574 18.42 -7.32 7.81
C SER A 574 17.49 -6.10 7.76
N ASN A 575 16.17 -6.30 7.83
CA ASN A 575 15.18 -5.21 7.80
C ASN A 575 14.64 -4.89 9.19
N VAL A 576 14.07 -3.69 9.35
CA VAL A 576 13.35 -3.27 10.56
C VAL A 576 11.94 -2.86 10.19
N PHE A 577 10.93 -3.59 10.68
CA PHE A 577 9.52 -3.28 10.49
C PHE A 577 8.77 -3.18 11.81
N PHE A 578 7.96 -2.14 11.94
CA PHE A 578 7.04 -2.01 13.08
C PHE A 578 5.77 -1.27 12.72
N ASN A 579 4.76 -1.35 13.58
CA ASN A 579 3.52 -0.60 13.45
C ASN A 579 2.74 -0.95 12.16
N GLY A 580 2.35 -2.22 12.05
CA GLY A 580 1.51 -2.73 10.96
C GLY A 580 0.14 -3.24 11.44
N PRO A 581 -0.89 -3.23 10.57
CA PRO A 581 -2.21 -3.71 10.92
C PRO A 581 -2.29 -5.24 10.94
N ARG A 582 -1.46 -5.93 10.14
CA ARG A 582 -1.39 -7.40 9.93
C ARG A 582 0.00 -7.93 10.26
N ALA A 583 0.35 -9.11 9.73
CA ALA A 583 1.70 -9.66 9.75
C ALA A 583 2.70 -8.71 9.06
N GLY A 584 3.96 -8.79 9.47
CA GLY A 584 5.02 -8.02 8.83
C GLY A 584 5.62 -8.69 7.62
N ILE A 585 5.78 -10.00 7.68
CA ILE A 585 6.22 -10.82 6.56
C ILE A 585 5.17 -11.90 6.33
N ASN A 586 4.66 -12.00 5.12
CA ASN A 586 3.67 -13.00 4.74
C ASN A 586 4.10 -13.80 3.50
N MET A 587 4.11 -15.13 3.65
CA MET A 587 4.21 -16.06 2.53
C MET A 587 2.81 -16.64 2.27
N ASN A 588 2.21 -16.32 1.12
CA ASN A 588 0.81 -16.66 0.86
C ASN A 588 0.61 -18.11 0.38
N ASP A 589 1.69 -18.78 -0.03
CA ASP A 589 1.73 -20.16 -0.51
C ASP A 589 3.16 -20.74 -0.39
N GLY A 590 3.30 -22.05 -0.59
CA GLY A 590 4.60 -22.75 -0.62
C GLY A 590 5.26 -22.87 -2.02
N PHE A 591 4.67 -22.28 -3.06
CA PHE A 591 4.97 -22.44 -4.50
C PHE A 591 6.27 -23.17 -4.87
N GLY A 592 7.43 -22.49 -4.85
CA GLY A 592 8.74 -23.11 -5.15
C GLY A 592 9.72 -23.13 -3.98
N GLY A 593 9.35 -22.54 -2.84
CA GLY A 593 10.19 -22.47 -1.64
C GLY A 593 11.58 -21.85 -1.87
N GLY A 594 12.57 -22.29 -1.09
CA GLY A 594 13.94 -21.77 -1.13
C GLY A 594 14.10 -20.35 -0.59
N ASP A 595 13.06 -19.82 0.06
CA ASP A 595 13.06 -18.47 0.60
C ASP A 595 13.91 -18.35 1.88
N GLU A 596 14.56 -17.21 2.07
CA GLU A 596 15.39 -16.88 3.22
C GLU A 596 14.81 -15.69 3.97
N ILE A 597 14.46 -15.89 5.25
CA ILE A 597 14.08 -14.82 6.18
C ILE A 597 15.11 -14.81 7.30
N ALA A 598 16.01 -13.83 7.28
CA ALA A 598 17.11 -13.79 8.24
C ALA A 598 17.39 -12.36 8.73
N PHE A 599 17.76 -12.28 10.01
CA PHE A 599 18.23 -11.03 10.64
C PHE A 599 17.24 -9.86 10.60
N ASN A 600 15.93 -10.10 10.60
CA ASN A 600 14.94 -9.00 10.63
C ASN A 600 14.50 -8.69 12.06
N LEU A 601 14.25 -7.41 12.36
CA LEU A 601 13.54 -6.98 13.56
C LEU A 601 12.10 -6.63 13.19
N VAL A 602 11.13 -7.43 13.65
CA VAL A 602 9.71 -7.23 13.35
C VAL A 602 8.89 -7.25 14.64
N PHE A 603 8.19 -6.16 14.94
CA PHE A 603 7.38 -6.04 16.16
C PHE A 603 6.20 -5.08 15.97
N SER A 604 5.29 -4.99 16.95
CA SER A 604 4.10 -4.11 16.87
C SER A 604 3.32 -4.32 15.55
N THR A 605 3.18 -5.60 15.17
CA THR A 605 2.33 -6.09 14.07
C THR A 605 0.96 -6.48 14.63
N CYS A 606 -0.01 -6.72 13.76
CA CYS A 606 -1.38 -7.09 14.17
C CYS A 606 -2.04 -6.06 15.12
N ARG A 607 -1.75 -4.76 14.94
CA ARG A 607 -2.30 -3.69 15.78
C ARG A 607 -3.81 -3.52 15.65
N GLU A 608 -4.37 -3.89 14.50
CA GLU A 608 -5.76 -3.63 14.13
C GLU A 608 -6.53 -4.90 13.75
N SER A 609 -5.80 -5.95 13.36
CA SER A 609 -6.33 -7.21 12.83
C SER A 609 -5.90 -8.41 13.71
N GLY A 610 -6.61 -9.54 13.63
CA GLY A 610 -6.37 -10.73 14.48
C GLY A 610 -5.74 -11.95 13.76
N ASP A 611 -5.50 -13.06 14.46
CA ASP A 611 -5.13 -14.37 13.86
C ASP A 611 -3.74 -14.46 13.16
N HIS A 612 -2.81 -13.54 13.45
CA HIS A 612 -1.43 -13.59 12.94
C HIS A 612 -0.39 -13.10 13.97
N GLY A 613 0.89 -13.24 13.61
CA GLY A 613 2.02 -12.65 14.32
C GLY A 613 2.93 -11.84 13.37
N PRO A 614 4.16 -11.52 13.80
CA PRO A 614 5.17 -10.84 12.98
C PRO A 614 5.44 -11.50 11.63
N PHE A 615 5.34 -12.83 11.58
CA PHE A 615 5.48 -13.66 10.39
C PHE A 615 4.25 -14.56 10.25
N ASN A 616 3.80 -14.77 9.01
CA ASN A 616 2.75 -15.72 8.68
C ASN A 616 3.05 -16.46 7.36
N SER A 617 2.71 -17.74 7.31
CA SER A 617 2.82 -18.55 6.09
C SER A 617 1.60 -19.45 5.90
N TRP A 618 1.17 -19.62 4.64
CA TRP A 618 0.17 -20.59 4.24
C TRP A 618 0.69 -21.53 3.18
N ASP A 619 0.12 -22.72 3.14
CA ASP A 619 0.37 -23.66 2.06
C ASP A 619 -0.81 -24.64 1.93
N ARG A 620 -1.88 -24.20 1.24
CA ARG A 620 -3.17 -24.90 1.18
C ARG A 620 -3.49 -25.61 -0.15
N GLN A 621 -2.59 -25.59 -1.10
CA GLN A 621 -2.68 -26.39 -2.34
C GLN A 621 -1.32 -26.58 -3.00
N PRO A 622 -1.06 -27.66 -3.75
CA PRO A 622 0.19 -27.85 -4.48
C PRO A 622 0.30 -26.94 -5.71
N PHE A 623 1.53 -26.74 -6.17
CA PHE A 623 1.85 -26.17 -7.48
C PHE A 623 2.95 -27.02 -8.12
N LEU A 624 2.96 -27.12 -9.44
CA LEU A 624 4.06 -27.70 -10.19
C LEU A 624 5.07 -26.60 -10.50
N THR A 625 6.30 -26.77 -10.02
CA THR A 625 7.39 -25.82 -10.22
C THR A 625 8.67 -26.56 -10.60
N THR A 626 9.58 -25.87 -11.29
CA THR A 626 10.92 -26.39 -11.65
C THR A 626 12.04 -25.73 -10.82
N VAL A 627 11.66 -25.06 -9.73
CA VAL A 627 12.58 -24.22 -8.93
C VAL A 627 13.27 -25.03 -7.85
#